data_AF-A0A9N9R6J6-F1
#
_entry.id   AF-A0A9N9R6J6-F1
#
_cell.length_a   1.000
_cell.length_b   1.000
_cell.length_c   1.000
_cell.angle_alpha   90.00
_cell.angle_beta   90.00
_cell.angle_gamma   90.00
#
_symmetry.space_group_name_H-M   'P 1'
#
loop_
_entity.id
_entity.type
_entity.pdbx_description
1 polymer ?
#
loop_
_entity_poly.entity_id
_entity_poly.type
_entity_poly.pdbx_seq_one_letter_code
_entity_poly.pdbx_strand_id
1 'polypeptide(L)'
;MCSILSRKASSFFELIFRNLHSQTLTDLNYYIRLKMENTKKERQIVVCEKCKNRKDVKDTILCSRCKRNYDFDCMGLSEKLYRLMEPKKRLTWKCTSCSMINNKHKGPIPNKLPMQKETDKNITLRKKTATKPTVSPSPITKSMVTSSAQSSPLFGSCSIDDEETYEDTSTETMSKSVDYSAIKICDIQDMKDEIYELKTNLLSTQTELENTIIENNEFKREINKLNKEIETLKNICRTPIAKKKGGTSGIKSAHTFTPLTGQMPRRISCSIINTNDSGENDCDLIIRLQKKIDESERNLKKAKDDVIKLEIQIKQLEKNLAQEDKKHTKYPETSMNTIEIDKHQSIKKNIFIVGTQQCAGLAVELKKTRYNKIHEDYQISAFIKPFAPTEEILKTCTNLETNINDKVIICVGENDSDSIVSISELYNVLKSLQRTTIIVMSILDSKHLNTKLYNKQLQIIYKKFKNCHYLSTEYCYYNHPLRNICYKINQLIDYMHYEKTFLNYSFIREHIRSSNCKQKKNHC
;
A
#
# COMPACT_ATOMS: atom_id res chain seq x y z
N MET A 1 -34.72 -33.95 22.66
CA MET A 1 -34.48 -32.50 22.83
C MET A 1 -33.18 -31.99 22.18
N CYS A 2 -32.02 -32.67 22.30
CA CYS A 2 -30.74 -32.18 21.74
C CYS A 2 -30.70 -32.01 20.20
N SER A 3 -31.40 -32.86 19.43
CA SER A 3 -31.46 -32.75 17.96
C SER A 3 -32.23 -31.51 17.49
N ILE A 4 -33.19 -31.04 18.29
CA ILE A 4 -34.03 -29.86 18.01
C ILE A 4 -33.24 -28.57 18.27
N LEU A 5 -32.40 -28.54 19.31
CA LEU A 5 -31.52 -27.40 19.61
C LEU A 5 -30.40 -27.23 18.57
N SER A 6 -29.81 -28.34 18.11
CA SER A 6 -28.76 -28.35 17.07
C SER A 6 -29.26 -27.78 15.73
N ARG A 7 -30.49 -28.11 15.32
CA ARG A 7 -31.10 -27.59 14.09
C ARG A 7 -31.48 -26.10 14.20
N LYS A 8 -31.97 -25.68 15.36
CA LYS A 8 -32.30 -24.27 15.65
C LYS A 8 -31.08 -23.36 15.61
N ALA A 9 -29.94 -23.82 16.14
CA ALA A 9 -28.68 -23.09 16.09
C ALA A 9 -28.19 -22.91 14.64
N SER A 10 -28.25 -23.97 13.81
CA SER A 10 -27.80 -23.91 12.41
C SER A 10 -28.59 -22.90 11.57
N SER A 11 -29.92 -22.86 11.72
CA SER A 11 -30.79 -21.91 11.00
C SER A 11 -30.53 -20.46 11.42
N PHE A 12 -30.32 -20.22 12.73
CA PHE A 12 -29.99 -18.90 13.25
C PHE A 12 -28.63 -18.40 12.75
N PHE A 13 -27.63 -19.29 12.69
CA PHE A 13 -26.30 -18.94 12.18
C PHE A 13 -26.28 -18.65 10.67
N GLU A 14 -27.08 -19.36 9.87
CA GLU A 14 -27.22 -19.03 8.44
C GLU A 14 -27.88 -17.67 8.20
N LEU A 15 -28.88 -17.30 9.00
CA LEU A 15 -29.53 -15.98 8.92
C LEU A 15 -28.55 -14.86 9.27
N ILE A 16 -27.74 -15.05 10.33
CA ILE A 16 -26.68 -14.11 10.71
C ILE A 16 -25.64 -13.99 9.60
N PHE A 17 -25.21 -15.11 9.01
CA PHE A 17 -24.21 -15.11 7.95
C PHE A 17 -24.71 -14.40 6.68
N ARG A 18 -25.97 -14.59 6.30
CA ARG A 18 -26.60 -13.86 5.18
C ARG A 18 -26.69 -12.37 5.44
N ASN A 19 -27.04 -11.96 6.66
CA ASN A 19 -27.11 -10.54 7.02
C ASN A 19 -25.72 -9.89 7.04
N LEU A 20 -24.70 -10.55 7.60
CA LEU A 20 -23.31 -10.06 7.59
C LEU A 20 -22.72 -9.98 6.18
N HIS A 21 -23.01 -10.96 5.32
CA HIS A 21 -22.51 -10.96 3.95
C HIS A 21 -23.23 -9.93 3.06
N SER A 22 -24.53 -9.72 3.27
CA SER A 22 -25.30 -8.66 2.63
C SER A 22 -24.79 -7.27 3.05
N GLN A 23 -24.49 -7.10 4.34
CA GLN A 23 -24.03 -5.82 4.88
C GLN A 23 -22.61 -5.48 4.42
N THR A 24 -21.70 -6.45 4.40
CA THR A 24 -20.33 -6.25 3.85
C THR A 24 -20.34 -5.97 2.35
N LEU A 25 -21.21 -6.62 1.56
CA LEU A 25 -21.42 -6.27 0.15
C LEU A 25 -21.99 -4.86 -0.02
N THR A 26 -22.89 -4.44 0.87
CA THR A 26 -23.50 -3.10 0.84
C THR A 26 -22.45 -2.03 1.18
N ASP A 27 -21.62 -2.27 2.19
CA ASP A 27 -20.53 -1.37 2.60
C ASP A 27 -19.43 -1.29 1.54
N LEU A 28 -19.09 -2.41 0.90
CA LEU A 28 -18.13 -2.45 -0.21
C LEU A 28 -18.67 -1.70 -1.43
N ASN A 29 -19.95 -1.90 -1.79
CA ASN A 29 -20.59 -1.17 -2.88
C ASN A 29 -20.71 0.33 -2.58
N TYR A 30 -21.02 0.71 -1.33
CA TYR A 30 -21.01 2.10 -0.89
C TYR A 30 -19.62 2.72 -1.00
N TYR A 31 -18.57 1.99 -0.60
CA TYR A 31 -17.18 2.44 -0.73
C TYR A 31 -16.75 2.58 -2.20
N ILE A 32 -17.09 1.62 -3.06
CA ILE A 32 -16.84 1.70 -4.51
C ILE A 32 -17.55 2.91 -5.10
N ARG A 33 -18.81 3.16 -4.72
CA ARG A 33 -19.60 4.32 -5.17
C ARG A 33 -18.99 5.64 -4.70
N LEU A 34 -18.57 5.76 -3.44
CA LEU A 34 -17.86 6.92 -2.90
C LEU A 34 -16.52 7.15 -3.61
N LYS A 35 -15.79 6.09 -3.94
CA LYS A 35 -14.52 6.18 -4.67
C LYS A 35 -14.76 6.62 -6.12
N MET A 36 -15.80 6.09 -6.77
CA MET A 36 -16.21 6.48 -8.11
C MET A 36 -16.74 7.93 -8.17
N GLU A 37 -17.52 8.37 -7.18
CA GLU A 37 -17.99 9.75 -7.04
C GLU A 37 -16.83 10.73 -6.74
N ASN A 38 -15.85 10.33 -5.93
CA ASN A 38 -14.65 11.13 -5.73
C ASN A 38 -13.73 11.21 -6.96
N THR A 39 -13.72 10.18 -7.82
CA THR A 39 -13.03 10.24 -9.13
C THR A 39 -13.83 11.02 -10.18
N LYS A 40 -15.13 11.22 -9.97
CA LYS A 40 -16.02 12.06 -10.79
C LYS A 40 -16.06 13.52 -10.36
N LYS A 41 -15.19 13.99 -9.46
CA LYS A 41 -14.92 15.44 -9.35
C LYS A 41 -14.34 15.88 -10.69
N GLU A 42 -15.22 16.35 -11.57
CA GLU A 42 -14.88 16.96 -12.84
C GLU A 42 -13.72 17.92 -12.59
N ARG A 43 -12.61 17.68 -13.28
CA ARG A 43 -11.46 18.57 -13.22
C ARG A 43 -11.98 19.94 -13.64
N GLN A 44 -12.03 20.87 -12.70
CA GLN A 44 -12.42 22.24 -13.01
C GLN A 44 -11.30 22.82 -13.87
N ILE A 45 -11.57 23.01 -15.16
CA ILE A 45 -10.62 23.55 -16.12
C ILE A 45 -10.93 25.03 -16.27
N VAL A 46 -9.90 25.87 -16.08
CA VAL A 46 -9.96 27.30 -16.33
C VAL A 46 -9.12 27.65 -17.56
N VAL A 47 -9.62 28.60 -18.35
CA VAL A 47 -8.97 29.04 -19.60
C VAL A 47 -8.30 30.38 -19.34
N CYS A 48 -7.01 30.49 -19.66
CA CYS A 48 -6.30 31.75 -19.56
C CYS A 48 -6.79 32.74 -20.62
N GLU A 49 -7.22 33.94 -20.22
CA GLU A 49 -7.68 34.95 -21.17
C GLU A 49 -6.57 35.42 -22.13
N LYS A 50 -5.31 35.47 -21.64
CA LYS A 50 -4.13 35.99 -22.36
C LYS A 50 -3.55 35.00 -23.36
N CYS A 51 -3.31 33.74 -22.96
CA CYS A 51 -2.69 32.74 -23.84
C CYS A 51 -3.64 31.63 -24.31
N LYS A 52 -4.90 31.64 -23.89
CA LYS A 52 -5.94 30.62 -24.20
C LYS A 52 -5.62 29.19 -23.75
N ASN A 53 -4.53 28.99 -23.00
CA ASN A 53 -4.20 27.68 -22.42
C ASN A 53 -5.26 27.27 -21.39
N ARG A 54 -5.66 26.00 -21.45
CA ARG A 54 -6.56 25.35 -20.51
C ARG A 54 -5.72 24.68 -19.41
N LYS A 55 -5.94 25.04 -18.15
CA LYS A 55 -5.28 24.40 -17.00
C LYS A 55 -6.31 23.96 -15.96
N ASP A 56 -5.95 22.93 -15.19
CA ASP A 56 -6.71 22.56 -14.00
C ASP A 56 -6.62 23.70 -12.98
N VAL A 57 -7.72 24.00 -12.25
CA VAL A 57 -7.75 25.00 -11.19
C VAL A 57 -6.61 24.80 -10.19
N LYS A 58 -6.19 23.54 -9.94
CA LYS A 58 -5.06 23.22 -9.04
C LYS A 58 -3.71 23.77 -9.51
N ASP A 59 -3.56 24.02 -10.81
CA ASP A 59 -2.34 24.53 -11.43
C ASP A 59 -2.39 26.04 -11.67
N THR A 60 -3.34 26.73 -11.03
CA THR A 60 -3.54 28.18 -11.13
C THR A 60 -3.58 28.84 -9.76
N ILE A 61 -3.33 30.14 -9.70
CA ILE A 61 -3.27 30.90 -8.44
C ILE A 61 -4.51 31.80 -8.36
N LEU A 62 -5.34 31.60 -7.33
CA LEU A 62 -6.53 32.43 -7.10
C LEU A 62 -6.17 33.74 -6.39
N CYS A 63 -6.59 34.87 -6.96
CA CYS A 63 -6.38 36.19 -6.34
C CYS A 63 -7.11 36.33 -5.02
N SER A 64 -6.39 36.66 -3.94
CA SER A 64 -7.00 36.81 -2.60
C SER A 64 -8.00 37.96 -2.51
N ARG A 65 -7.84 38.99 -3.36
CA ARG A 65 -8.70 40.18 -3.38
C ARG A 65 -10.00 39.95 -4.14
N CYS A 66 -9.94 39.60 -5.43
CA CYS A 66 -11.16 39.50 -6.25
C CYS A 66 -11.82 38.12 -6.18
N LYS A 67 -11.08 37.07 -5.78
CA LYS A 67 -11.54 35.67 -5.75
C LYS A 67 -12.19 35.16 -7.05
N ARG A 68 -12.00 35.88 -8.16
CA ARG A 68 -12.58 35.59 -9.49
C ARG A 68 -11.52 35.35 -10.55
N ASN A 69 -10.32 35.93 -10.39
CA ASN A 69 -9.25 35.81 -11.37
C ASN A 69 -8.24 34.76 -10.92
N TYR A 70 -7.89 33.89 -11.87
CA TYR A 70 -6.83 32.90 -11.79
C TYR A 70 -5.62 33.41 -12.58
N ASP A 71 -4.47 33.54 -11.93
CA ASP A 71 -3.22 33.82 -12.64
C ASP A 71 -2.58 32.52 -13.12
N PHE A 72 -2.10 32.57 -14.36
CA PHE A 72 -1.44 31.50 -15.06
C PHE A 72 0.04 31.83 -15.21
N ASP A 73 0.89 30.82 -15.44
CA ASP A 73 2.34 31.00 -15.60
C ASP A 73 2.73 32.07 -16.64
N CYS A 74 1.91 32.28 -17.67
CA CYS A 74 2.13 33.30 -18.71
C CYS A 74 1.99 34.75 -18.20
N MET A 75 1.54 34.94 -16.96
CA MET A 75 1.50 36.23 -16.25
C MET A 75 2.75 36.46 -15.37
N GLY A 76 3.75 35.58 -15.44
CA GLY A 76 5.05 35.76 -14.80
C GLY A 76 5.16 35.18 -13.39
N LEU A 77 4.12 34.51 -12.89
CA LEU A 77 4.16 33.79 -11.62
C LEU A 77 3.53 32.40 -11.81
N SER A 78 4.35 31.36 -11.70
CA SER A 78 3.86 29.98 -11.75
C SER A 78 3.37 29.50 -10.38
N GLU A 79 2.47 28.53 -10.39
CA GLU A 79 1.94 27.89 -9.17
C GLU A 79 3.07 27.38 -8.26
N LYS A 80 4.11 26.78 -8.86
CA LYS A 80 5.31 26.33 -8.14
C LYS A 80 6.03 27.48 -7.44
N LEU A 81 6.23 28.61 -8.12
CA LEU A 81 6.83 29.80 -7.52
C LEU A 81 5.95 30.37 -6.40
N TYR A 82 4.63 30.39 -6.58
CA TYR A 82 3.71 30.84 -5.56
C TYR A 82 3.80 30.00 -4.29
N ARG A 83 3.88 28.66 -4.39
CA ARG A 83 4.08 27.77 -3.23
C ARG A 83 5.38 28.03 -2.47
N LEU A 84 6.43 28.45 -3.17
CA LEU A 84 7.72 28.80 -2.58
C LEU A 84 7.70 30.18 -1.89
N MET A 85 6.68 31.01 -2.10
CA MET A 85 6.54 32.28 -1.39
C MET A 85 6.22 32.05 0.09
N GLU A 86 6.75 32.94 0.93
CA GLU A 86 6.42 32.99 2.36
C GLU A 86 4.90 33.01 2.57
N PRO A 87 4.37 32.31 3.59
CA PRO A 87 2.94 32.25 3.87
C PRO A 87 2.26 33.62 3.95
N LYS A 88 2.96 34.62 4.55
CA LYS A 88 2.46 36.00 4.64
C LYS A 88 2.26 36.64 3.26
N LYS A 89 3.22 36.47 2.35
CA LYS A 89 3.17 37.02 0.98
C LYS A 89 2.06 36.36 0.16
N ARG A 90 1.87 35.05 0.30
CA ARG A 90 0.79 34.30 -0.36
C ARG A 90 -0.59 34.82 0.01
N LEU A 91 -0.86 35.05 1.30
CA LEU A 91 -2.14 35.58 1.77
C LEU A 91 -2.44 36.97 1.20
N THR A 92 -1.41 37.80 1.03
CA THR A 92 -1.54 39.17 0.50
C THR A 92 -1.43 39.26 -1.02
N TRP A 93 -1.22 38.14 -1.72
CA TRP A 93 -0.97 38.14 -3.14
C TRP A 93 -2.21 38.54 -3.95
N LYS A 94 -2.03 39.41 -4.94
CA LYS A 94 -3.09 39.99 -5.77
C LYS A 94 -2.75 39.77 -7.24
N CYS A 95 -3.75 39.44 -8.05
CA CYS A 95 -3.59 39.40 -9.51
C CYS A 95 -3.17 40.77 -10.05
N THR A 96 -2.60 40.78 -11.25
CA THR A 96 -2.13 41.98 -11.94
C THR A 96 -3.20 43.09 -11.98
N SER A 97 -4.46 42.76 -12.31
CA SER A 97 -5.57 43.73 -12.32
C SER A 97 -5.83 44.35 -10.93
N CYS A 98 -5.83 43.53 -9.88
CA CYS A 98 -6.03 43.99 -8.50
C CYS A 98 -4.84 44.78 -7.95
N SER A 99 -3.63 44.50 -8.45
CA SER A 99 -2.41 45.23 -8.14
C SER A 99 -2.45 46.63 -8.75
N MET A 100 -2.85 46.75 -10.03
CA MET A 100 -2.94 48.05 -10.72
C MET A 100 -3.96 49.01 -10.10
N ILE A 101 -5.12 48.51 -9.64
CA ILE A 101 -6.14 49.35 -8.98
C ILE A 101 -5.59 50.00 -7.69
N ASN A 102 -4.77 49.28 -6.93
CA ASN A 102 -4.19 49.82 -5.69
C ASN A 102 -3.13 50.90 -5.93
N ASN A 103 -2.49 50.89 -7.09
CA ASN A 103 -1.48 51.88 -7.42
C ASN A 103 -2.08 53.20 -7.92
N LYS A 104 -3.34 53.20 -8.40
CA LYS A 104 -4.02 54.43 -8.87
C LYS A 104 -4.55 55.33 -7.74
N HIS A 105 -4.73 54.80 -6.53
CA HIS A 105 -5.19 55.58 -5.37
C HIS A 105 -4.06 56.15 -4.51
N LYS A 106 -2.80 55.88 -4.85
CA LYS A 106 -1.68 56.65 -4.32
C LYS A 106 -1.54 57.87 -5.23
N GLY A 107 -2.07 59.01 -4.78
CA GLY A 107 -1.92 60.30 -5.46
C GLY A 107 -0.46 60.61 -5.78
N PRO A 108 -0.19 61.62 -6.64
CA PRO A 108 1.16 61.95 -7.08
C PRO A 108 2.06 62.21 -5.87
N ILE A 109 2.96 61.28 -5.58
CA ILE A 109 4.01 61.47 -4.59
C ILE A 109 4.97 62.50 -5.21
N PRO A 110 5.29 63.62 -4.52
CA PRO A 110 6.16 64.65 -5.08
C PRO A 110 7.54 64.05 -5.40
N ASN A 111 8.08 64.44 -6.56
CA ASN A 111 9.43 64.17 -7.04
C ASN A 111 10.44 63.93 -5.91
N LYS A 112 10.88 62.67 -5.77
CA LYS A 112 12.19 62.37 -5.19
C LYS A 112 13.07 61.69 -6.24
N LEU A 113 14.26 62.25 -6.34
CA LEU A 113 15.37 61.98 -7.25
C LEU A 113 15.71 60.49 -7.45
N PRO A 114 16.44 60.14 -8.53
CA PRO A 114 16.77 58.76 -8.87
C PRO A 114 17.74 58.17 -7.85
N MET A 115 17.26 57.19 -7.09
CA MET A 115 18.10 56.39 -6.18
C MET A 115 18.80 55.29 -6.97
N GLN A 116 20.11 55.22 -6.78
CA GLN A 116 21.06 54.32 -7.42
C GLN A 116 20.70 52.83 -7.23
N LYS A 117 21.06 52.04 -8.24
CA LYS A 117 21.13 50.57 -8.19
C LYS A 117 22.11 50.14 -7.10
N GLU A 118 21.60 49.70 -5.96
CA GLU A 118 22.37 48.88 -5.02
C GLU A 118 22.27 47.41 -5.42
N THR A 119 23.41 46.89 -5.84
CA THR A 119 23.70 45.48 -6.04
C THR A 119 23.94 44.81 -4.68
N ASP A 120 22.94 44.13 -4.14
CA ASP A 120 23.15 43.24 -2.99
C ASP A 120 23.54 41.83 -3.44
N LYS A 121 24.85 41.61 -3.44
CA LYS A 121 25.47 40.30 -3.26
C LYS A 121 25.32 39.93 -1.77
N ASN A 122 24.47 38.95 -1.46
CA ASN A 122 24.52 38.26 -0.17
C ASN A 122 24.60 36.75 -0.40
N ILE A 123 25.83 36.30 -0.72
CA ILE A 123 26.25 34.91 -0.61
C ILE A 123 26.92 34.78 0.75
N THR A 124 26.29 34.05 1.66
CA THR A 124 26.84 33.68 2.96
C THR A 124 28.06 32.78 2.79
N LEU A 125 29.26 33.35 2.97
CA LEU A 125 30.49 32.61 3.26
C LEU A 125 30.42 32.09 4.70
N ARG A 126 30.31 30.77 4.87
CA ARG A 126 30.48 30.09 6.15
C ARG A 126 31.94 30.19 6.59
N LYS A 127 32.13 30.91 7.70
CA LYS A 127 33.37 31.03 8.48
C LYS A 127 33.78 29.64 9.02
N LYS A 128 34.89 29.10 8.51
CA LYS A 128 35.60 27.95 9.11
C LYS A 128 36.17 28.38 10.46
N THR A 129 35.61 27.86 11.54
CA THR A 129 36.29 27.82 12.84
C THR A 129 37.10 26.54 12.91
N ALA A 130 38.42 26.68 12.88
CA ALA A 130 39.36 25.62 13.19
C ALA A 130 39.44 25.46 14.71
N THR A 131 38.96 24.33 15.23
CA THR A 131 39.20 23.90 16.60
C THR A 131 40.14 22.69 16.58
N LYS A 132 41.35 22.95 17.05
CA LYS A 132 42.45 22.02 17.35
C LYS A 132 42.01 21.10 18.51
N PRO A 133 42.21 19.77 18.46
CA PRO A 133 42.28 18.97 19.67
C PRO A 133 43.75 18.75 20.05
N THR A 134 44.09 19.30 21.20
CA THR A 134 45.34 19.09 21.92
C THR A 134 45.37 17.67 22.48
N VAL A 135 46.44 16.95 22.14
CA VAL A 135 46.83 15.65 22.70
C VAL A 135 47.37 15.86 24.12
N SER A 136 46.92 15.06 25.09
CA SER A 136 47.81 14.59 26.15
C SER A 136 47.38 13.21 26.68
N PRO A 137 48.33 12.34 27.07
CA PRO A 137 48.15 10.91 27.29
C PRO A 137 48.17 10.53 28.78
N SER A 138 47.66 9.35 29.16
CA SER A 138 48.07 8.50 30.32
C SER A 138 47.09 7.29 30.48
N PRO A 139 47.41 6.21 31.22
CA PRO A 139 48.02 4.99 30.66
C PRO A 139 47.12 3.74 30.82
N ILE A 140 47.25 2.78 29.90
CA ILE A 140 46.58 1.47 30.00
C ILE A 140 47.56 0.45 30.57
N THR A 141 47.23 -0.06 31.74
CA THR A 141 47.89 -1.17 32.41
C THR A 141 47.41 -2.51 31.84
N LYS A 142 48.36 -3.43 31.69
CA LYS A 142 48.25 -4.77 31.09
C LYS A 142 47.58 -5.80 32.00
N SER A 143 46.85 -6.74 31.40
CA SER A 143 46.64 -8.14 31.82
C SER A 143 46.03 -8.84 30.59
N MET A 144 46.69 -9.69 29.80
CA MET A 144 47.34 -10.99 30.07
C MET A 144 46.44 -11.97 30.82
N VAL A 145 45.74 -12.84 30.08
CA VAL A 145 45.67 -14.29 30.32
C VAL A 145 45.43 -15.02 28.97
N THR A 146 46.33 -15.95 28.67
CA THR A 146 46.28 -17.01 27.65
C THR A 146 45.83 -18.33 28.27
N SER A 147 44.96 -19.10 27.60
CA SER A 147 44.87 -20.59 27.58
C SER A 147 43.57 -20.98 26.82
N SER A 148 43.52 -21.70 25.69
CA SER A 148 43.96 -23.06 25.30
C SER A 148 43.01 -24.20 25.72
N ALA A 149 42.83 -25.17 24.80
CA ALA A 149 42.19 -26.51 24.88
C ALA A 149 40.67 -26.57 24.59
N GLN A 150 40.27 -27.09 23.42
CA GLN A 150 40.04 -28.52 23.09
C GLN A 150 38.79 -29.14 23.76
N SER A 151 37.78 -29.48 22.95
CA SER A 151 37.23 -30.84 22.80
C SER A 151 35.89 -30.83 22.05
N SER A 152 35.78 -31.72 21.08
CA SER A 152 34.57 -32.09 20.34
C SER A 152 33.85 -33.24 21.05
N PRO A 153 32.53 -33.39 20.86
CA PRO A 153 31.99 -34.72 20.55
C PRO A 153 30.95 -34.63 19.40
N LEU A 154 31.09 -35.35 18.28
CA LEU A 154 30.75 -36.78 18.07
C LEU A 154 29.32 -37.14 18.58
N PHE A 155 28.33 -36.84 17.74
CA PHE A 155 27.06 -37.57 17.64
C PHE A 155 27.15 -38.34 16.31
N GLY A 156 26.93 -39.65 16.20
CA GLY A 156 26.06 -40.52 16.97
C GLY A 156 25.09 -41.17 15.98
N SER A 157 25.61 -42.07 15.13
CA SER A 157 24.85 -42.84 14.14
C SER A 157 24.32 -44.11 14.81
N CYS A 158 23.01 -44.24 14.94
CA CYS A 158 22.37 -45.50 15.34
C CYS A 158 21.76 -46.16 14.10
N SER A 159 22.42 -47.23 13.65
CA SER A 159 21.82 -48.31 12.88
C SER A 159 21.07 -49.22 13.86
N ILE A 160 19.86 -49.67 13.50
CA ILE A 160 19.17 -50.78 14.17
C ILE A 160 19.02 -51.85 13.11
N ASP A 161 19.70 -52.96 13.37
CA ASP A 161 19.65 -54.19 12.59
C ASP A 161 18.35 -54.96 12.88
N ASP A 162 17.80 -55.54 11.83
CA ASP A 162 16.76 -56.56 11.86
C ASP A 162 17.36 -57.89 12.33
N GLU A 163 16.77 -58.51 13.35
CA GLU A 163 17.04 -59.90 13.72
C GLU A 163 15.72 -60.63 13.99
N GLU A 164 15.40 -61.59 13.12
CA GLU A 164 14.37 -62.62 13.29
C GLU A 164 14.80 -63.62 14.37
N THR A 165 13.87 -64.28 15.08
CA THR A 165 13.83 -65.75 15.36
C THR A 165 12.77 -66.15 16.42
N TYR A 166 11.73 -66.86 15.94
CA TYR A 166 11.00 -68.06 16.39
C TYR A 166 10.47 -68.37 17.83
N GLU A 167 9.30 -69.03 17.78
CA GLU A 167 8.60 -70.02 18.66
C GLU A 167 7.99 -69.59 20.01
N ASP A 168 6.66 -69.61 20.19
CA ASP A 168 5.65 -70.70 20.26
C ASP A 168 5.40 -71.15 21.71
N THR A 169 4.20 -70.85 22.23
CA THR A 169 3.45 -71.70 23.17
C THR A 169 2.06 -71.12 23.50
N SER A 170 1.10 -72.05 23.48
CA SER A 170 -0.32 -72.04 23.88
C SER A 170 -0.66 -71.23 25.15
N THR A 171 -1.88 -70.75 25.45
CA THR A 171 -3.25 -71.31 25.34
C THR A 171 -4.23 -70.17 25.72
N GLU A 172 -5.53 -70.42 25.49
CA GLU A 172 -6.64 -69.96 26.35
C GLU A 172 -7.48 -68.76 25.86
N THR A 173 -8.62 -69.15 25.28
CA THR A 173 -9.96 -68.54 25.36
C THR A 173 -10.09 -67.17 26.05
N MET A 174 -10.49 -66.15 25.29
CA MET A 174 -11.61 -65.24 25.58
C MET A 174 -11.80 -64.29 24.38
N SER A 175 -13.03 -64.22 23.88
CA SER A 175 -13.67 -63.10 23.16
C SER A 175 -12.75 -62.12 22.40
N LYS A 176 -12.45 -62.41 21.12
CA LYS A 176 -11.92 -61.41 20.17
C LYS A 176 -13.00 -60.39 19.81
N SER A 177 -13.19 -59.38 20.65
CA SER A 177 -13.71 -58.09 20.20
C SER A 177 -12.72 -57.53 19.20
N VAL A 178 -13.16 -57.37 17.95
CA VAL A 178 -12.32 -56.83 16.89
C VAL A 178 -11.93 -55.40 17.25
N ASP A 179 -10.67 -55.20 17.64
CA ASP A 179 -10.04 -53.89 17.85
C ASP A 179 -9.94 -53.15 16.49
N TYR A 180 -11.07 -52.59 16.06
CA TYR A 180 -11.17 -51.65 14.93
C TYR A 180 -10.61 -50.25 15.26
N SER A 181 -9.97 -50.08 16.41
CA SER A 181 -9.51 -48.80 16.94
C SER A 181 -8.13 -48.37 16.41
N ALA A 182 -7.28 -49.31 15.98
CA ALA A 182 -5.94 -49.01 15.47
C ALA A 182 -5.91 -48.66 13.96
N ILE A 183 -6.88 -49.14 13.17
CA ILE A 183 -6.87 -49.01 11.70
C ILE A 183 -7.29 -47.60 11.21
N LYS A 184 -7.74 -46.68 12.06
CA LYS A 184 -8.25 -45.36 11.62
C LYS A 184 -7.41 -44.14 11.98
N ILE A 185 -6.29 -44.31 12.68
CA ILE A 185 -5.46 -43.16 13.07
C ILE A 185 -4.48 -42.78 11.94
N CYS A 186 -3.93 -43.75 11.21
CA CYS A 186 -3.07 -43.48 10.05
C CYS A 186 -3.83 -42.74 8.93
N ASP A 187 -5.02 -43.24 8.54
CA ASP A 187 -5.83 -42.60 7.49
C ASP A 187 -6.20 -41.14 7.82
N ILE A 188 -6.42 -40.80 9.10
CA ILE A 188 -6.74 -39.43 9.52
C ILE A 188 -5.51 -38.53 9.40
N GLN A 189 -4.33 -39.05 9.71
CA GLN A 189 -3.10 -38.29 9.61
C GLN A 189 -2.74 -38.04 8.13
N ASP A 190 -2.88 -39.05 7.27
CA ASP A 190 -2.66 -38.92 5.83
C ASP A 190 -3.61 -37.89 5.21
N MET A 191 -4.91 -37.95 5.55
CA MET A 191 -5.89 -36.93 5.11
C MET A 191 -5.53 -35.52 5.62
N LYS A 192 -4.98 -35.40 6.83
CA LYS A 192 -4.59 -34.11 7.39
C LYS A 192 -3.37 -33.52 6.67
N ASP A 193 -2.43 -34.38 6.30
CA ASP A 193 -1.24 -33.99 5.55
C ASP A 193 -1.61 -33.61 4.11
N GLU A 194 -2.53 -34.36 3.47
CA GLU A 194 -3.10 -33.99 2.17
C GLU A 194 -3.85 -32.65 2.21
N ILE A 195 -4.67 -32.41 3.24
CA ILE A 195 -5.34 -31.11 3.44
C ILE A 195 -4.31 -29.97 3.61
N TYR A 196 -3.22 -30.24 4.32
CA TYR A 196 -2.17 -29.25 4.52
C TYR A 196 -1.45 -28.92 3.21
N GLU A 197 -1.13 -29.95 2.40
CA GLU A 197 -0.54 -29.82 1.08
C GLU A 197 -1.46 -29.03 0.12
N LEU A 198 -2.74 -29.40 0.06
CA LEU A 198 -3.74 -28.68 -0.74
C LEU A 198 -3.87 -27.23 -0.30
N LYS A 199 -3.82 -26.94 1.01
CA LYS A 199 -3.84 -25.58 1.53
C LYS A 199 -2.60 -24.77 1.12
N THR A 200 -1.42 -25.38 1.14
CA THR A 200 -0.19 -24.73 0.67
C THR A 200 -0.24 -24.48 -0.85
N ASN A 201 -0.75 -25.42 -1.64
CA ASN A 201 -0.91 -25.27 -3.08
C ASN A 201 -1.94 -24.18 -3.42
N LEU A 202 -3.03 -24.08 -2.65
CA LEU A 202 -4.02 -23.01 -2.82
C LEU A 202 -3.43 -21.62 -2.52
N LEU A 203 -2.61 -21.49 -1.47
CA LEU A 203 -1.94 -20.22 -1.15
C LEU A 203 -0.89 -19.84 -2.21
N SER A 204 -0.16 -20.82 -2.74
CA SER A 204 0.80 -20.59 -3.83
C SER A 204 0.09 -20.12 -5.10
N THR A 205 -0.96 -20.82 -5.53
CA THR A 205 -1.74 -20.47 -6.72
C THR A 205 -2.45 -19.12 -6.57
N GLN A 206 -2.94 -18.78 -5.36
CA GLN A 206 -3.47 -17.45 -5.09
C GLN A 206 -2.40 -16.36 -5.28
N THR A 207 -1.18 -16.60 -4.81
CA THR A 207 -0.06 -15.64 -4.97
C THR A 207 0.34 -15.48 -6.44
N GLU A 208 0.39 -16.57 -7.21
CA GLU A 208 0.65 -16.54 -8.65
C GLU A 208 -0.44 -15.78 -9.42
N LEU A 209 -1.71 -15.96 -9.05
CA LEU A 209 -2.84 -15.23 -9.62
C LEU A 209 -2.72 -13.73 -9.34
N GLU A 210 -2.39 -13.34 -8.10
CA GLU A 210 -2.16 -11.94 -7.72
C GLU A 210 -1.01 -11.31 -8.53
N ASN A 211 0.10 -12.03 -8.71
CA ASN A 211 1.21 -11.60 -9.56
C ASN A 211 0.77 -11.41 -11.03
N THR A 212 0.02 -12.37 -11.58
CA THR A 212 -0.51 -12.29 -12.95
C THR A 212 -1.43 -11.09 -13.13
N ILE A 213 -2.24 -10.75 -12.13
CA ILE A 213 -3.09 -9.55 -12.15
C ILE A 213 -2.23 -8.27 -12.18
N ILE A 214 -1.13 -8.23 -11.44
CA ILE A 214 -0.21 -7.08 -11.43
C ILE A 214 0.45 -6.92 -12.81
N GLU A 215 0.98 -8.00 -13.39
CA GLU A 215 1.58 -8.01 -14.73
C GLU A 215 0.58 -7.56 -15.80
N ASN A 216 -0.66 -8.07 -15.77
CA ASN A 216 -1.70 -7.66 -16.71
C ASN A 216 -2.03 -6.15 -16.59
N ASN A 217 -2.03 -5.61 -15.37
CA ASN A 217 -2.19 -4.17 -15.16
C ASN A 217 -0.97 -3.35 -15.67
N GLU A 218 0.23 -3.92 -15.68
CA GLU A 218 1.42 -3.31 -16.30
C GLU A 218 1.32 -3.30 -17.82
N PHE A 219 1.00 -4.44 -18.44
CA PHE A 219 0.78 -4.51 -19.88
C PHE A 219 -0.32 -3.55 -20.33
N LYS A 220 -1.42 -3.43 -19.56
CA LYS A 220 -2.48 -2.45 -19.86
C LYS A 220 -1.98 -1.00 -19.80
N ARG A 221 -1.05 -0.67 -18.90
CA ARG A 221 -0.42 0.67 -18.84
C ARG A 221 0.46 0.92 -20.06
N GLU A 222 1.24 -0.08 -20.46
CA GLU A 222 2.12 0.01 -21.63
C GLU A 222 1.35 0.12 -22.95
N ILE A 223 0.31 -0.69 -23.14
CA ILE A 223 -0.62 -0.60 -24.28
C ILE A 223 -1.23 0.81 -24.37
N ASN A 224 -1.66 1.38 -23.24
CA ASN A 224 -2.21 2.74 -23.21
C ASN A 224 -1.17 3.82 -23.56
N LYS A 225 0.10 3.61 -23.20
CA LYS A 225 1.19 4.51 -23.57
C LYS A 225 1.47 4.44 -25.07
N LEU A 226 1.63 3.24 -25.62
CA LEU A 226 1.84 3.02 -27.05
C LEU A 226 0.68 3.56 -27.90
N ASN A 227 -0.56 3.38 -27.46
CA ASN A 227 -1.73 3.96 -28.15
C ASN A 227 -1.68 5.49 -28.22
N LYS A 228 -1.20 6.17 -27.16
CA LYS A 228 -1.02 7.64 -27.18
C LYS A 228 0.10 8.07 -28.10
N GLU A 229 1.19 7.31 -28.17
CA GLU A 229 2.29 7.57 -29.11
C GLU A 229 1.81 7.40 -30.57
N ILE A 230 1.06 6.33 -30.86
CA ILE A 230 0.43 6.11 -32.17
C ILE A 230 -0.52 7.26 -32.54
N GLU A 231 -1.37 7.71 -31.61
CA GLU A 231 -2.24 8.88 -31.84
C GLU A 231 -1.43 10.15 -32.15
N THR A 232 -0.33 10.37 -31.43
CA THR A 232 0.55 11.52 -31.65
C THR A 232 1.17 11.46 -33.04
N LEU A 233 1.68 10.30 -33.45
CA LEU A 233 2.22 10.09 -34.81
C LEU A 233 1.15 10.26 -35.88
N LYS A 234 -0.06 9.72 -35.68
CA LYS A 234 -1.20 9.93 -36.59
C LYS A 234 -1.52 11.41 -36.74
N ASN A 235 -1.46 12.20 -35.65
CA ASN A 235 -1.70 13.64 -35.70
C ASN A 235 -0.60 14.38 -36.47
N ILE A 236 0.67 14.00 -36.29
CA ILE A 236 1.80 14.56 -37.06
C ILE A 236 1.65 14.27 -38.55
N CYS A 237 1.28 13.04 -38.93
CA CYS A 237 1.08 12.66 -40.32
C CYS A 237 -0.17 13.31 -40.95
N ARG A 238 -1.19 13.63 -40.16
CA ARG A 238 -2.41 14.30 -40.63
C ARG A 238 -2.27 15.81 -40.77
N THR A 239 -1.25 16.43 -40.18
CA THR A 239 -0.97 17.85 -40.42
C THR A 239 -0.67 18.03 -41.91
N PRO A 240 -1.54 18.73 -42.68
CA PRO A 240 -1.32 18.90 -44.10
C PRO A 240 0.03 19.61 -44.26
N ILE A 241 0.97 18.95 -44.92
CA ILE A 241 2.20 19.58 -45.39
C ILE A 241 1.71 20.70 -46.28
N ALA A 242 1.67 21.91 -45.73
CA ALA A 242 1.26 23.10 -46.45
C ALA A 242 2.21 23.19 -47.63
N LYS A 243 1.73 22.77 -48.81
CA LYS A 243 2.44 22.94 -50.07
C LYS A 243 2.73 24.43 -50.14
N LYS A 244 3.97 24.78 -49.84
CA LYS A 244 4.50 26.13 -50.00
C LYS A 244 4.38 26.40 -51.49
N LYS A 245 3.25 27.00 -51.89
CA LYS A 245 3.05 27.46 -53.27
C LYS A 245 4.21 28.41 -53.54
N GLY A 246 5.15 27.93 -54.34
CA GLY A 246 6.18 28.75 -54.94
C GLY A 246 5.49 29.78 -55.82
N GLY A 247 5.18 30.93 -55.22
CA GLY A 247 4.87 32.15 -55.93
C GLY A 247 6.18 32.76 -56.39
N THR A 248 6.64 32.38 -57.58
CA THR A 248 7.53 33.21 -58.38
C THR A 248 6.79 34.49 -58.73
N SER A 249 7.05 35.56 -57.98
CA SER A 249 6.82 36.91 -58.48
C SER A 249 8.01 37.77 -58.10
N GLY A 250 8.69 38.23 -59.13
CA GLY A 250 9.91 39.01 -59.01
C GLY A 250 9.64 40.37 -58.39
N ILE A 251 10.54 40.78 -57.50
CA ILE A 251 10.77 42.18 -57.19
C ILE A 251 12.27 42.38 -57.25
N LYS A 252 12.70 43.06 -58.31
CA LYS A 252 14.00 43.73 -58.38
C LYS A 252 13.97 44.86 -57.36
N SER A 253 14.86 44.85 -56.38
CA SER A 253 15.24 46.06 -55.66
C SER A 253 16.70 45.94 -55.29
N ALA A 254 17.51 46.73 -56.00
CA ALA A 254 18.89 46.98 -55.68
C ALA A 254 18.92 47.93 -54.46
N HIS A 255 19.63 47.55 -53.41
CA HIS A 255 20.24 48.52 -52.51
C HIS A 255 21.53 47.93 -51.92
N THR A 256 22.61 48.39 -52.53
CA THR A 256 23.87 48.86 -51.96
C THR A 256 24.31 48.31 -50.60
N PHE A 257 25.39 47.54 -50.66
CA PHE A 257 26.39 47.33 -49.62
C PHE A 257 26.91 48.63 -49.00
N THR A 258 27.14 48.67 -47.68
CA THR A 258 28.50 48.74 -47.07
C THR A 258 28.46 48.49 -45.55
N PRO A 259 29.58 48.03 -44.94
CA PRO A 259 29.62 47.26 -43.69
C PRO A 259 30.13 48.05 -42.49
N LEU A 260 29.95 47.51 -41.27
CA LEU A 260 30.89 47.67 -40.14
C LEU A 260 30.62 46.62 -39.04
N THR A 261 31.58 45.71 -38.91
CA THR A 261 32.14 45.13 -37.67
C THR A 261 31.26 44.91 -36.43
N GLY A 262 31.21 43.66 -35.95
CA GLY A 262 31.11 43.42 -34.50
C GLY A 262 30.33 42.19 -34.05
N GLN A 263 31.05 41.06 -33.95
CA GLN A 263 30.83 39.94 -33.01
C GLN A 263 29.66 38.96 -33.22
N MET A 264 30.07 37.70 -33.39
CA MET A 264 29.31 36.47 -33.50
C MET A 264 28.46 36.11 -32.26
N PRO A 265 27.43 35.28 -32.48
CA PRO A 265 27.44 33.96 -31.85
C PRO A 265 27.37 32.83 -32.89
N ARG A 266 28.15 31.79 -32.61
CA ARG A 266 28.32 30.54 -33.38
C ARG A 266 26.97 29.95 -33.81
N ARG A 267 26.70 29.97 -35.12
CA ARG A 267 25.74 29.07 -35.74
C ARG A 267 26.38 27.68 -35.82
N ILE A 268 25.73 26.71 -35.21
CA ILE A 268 25.97 25.29 -35.45
C ILE A 268 25.53 25.02 -36.90
N SER A 269 26.52 24.89 -37.78
CA SER A 269 26.36 24.37 -39.13
C SER A 269 26.06 22.88 -39.04
N CYS A 270 24.80 22.50 -39.24
CA CYS A 270 24.46 21.13 -39.59
C CYS A 270 24.98 20.88 -41.00
N SER A 271 26.11 20.20 -41.10
CA SER A 271 26.58 19.57 -42.32
C SER A 271 25.51 18.59 -42.80
N ILE A 272 25.04 18.83 -44.02
CA ILE A 272 24.24 17.90 -44.80
C ILE A 272 25.15 16.68 -45.06
N ILE A 273 24.94 15.62 -44.28
CA ILE A 273 25.52 14.32 -44.57
C ILE A 273 24.68 13.74 -45.70
N ASN A 274 25.20 13.83 -46.92
CA ASN A 274 24.77 12.99 -48.03
C ASN A 274 25.14 11.54 -47.70
N THR A 275 24.23 10.80 -47.06
CA THR A 275 24.28 9.33 -47.05
C THR A 275 23.60 8.82 -48.32
N ASN A 276 24.32 8.93 -49.43
CA ASN A 276 24.06 8.09 -50.61
C ASN A 276 24.71 6.73 -50.34
N ASP A 277 24.00 5.81 -49.67
CA ASP A 277 24.12 4.35 -49.88
C ASP A 277 23.35 3.58 -48.81
N SER A 278 22.06 3.39 -49.06
CA SER A 278 21.35 2.14 -48.84
C SER A 278 19.88 2.42 -49.11
N GLY A 279 19.54 2.57 -50.39
CA GLY A 279 18.17 2.58 -50.87
C GLY A 279 17.52 1.20 -50.74
N GLU A 280 17.58 0.58 -49.55
CA GLU A 280 16.57 -0.40 -49.17
C GLU A 280 15.27 0.37 -49.05
N ASN A 281 14.51 0.31 -50.14
CA ASN A 281 13.17 0.85 -50.33
C ASN A 281 12.44 1.08 -49.00
N ASP A 282 12.26 2.34 -48.60
CA ASP A 282 11.36 2.71 -47.50
C ASP A 282 9.97 2.05 -47.67
N CYS A 283 9.57 1.76 -48.92
CA CYS A 283 8.40 0.95 -49.24
C CYS A 283 8.42 -0.47 -48.64
N ASP A 284 9.55 -1.19 -48.63
CA ASP A 284 9.65 -2.54 -48.07
C ASP A 284 9.58 -2.54 -46.55
N LEU A 285 10.09 -1.48 -45.90
CA LEU A 285 9.94 -1.29 -44.47
C LEU A 285 8.47 -0.98 -44.12
N ILE A 286 7.81 -0.10 -44.89
CA ILE A 286 6.39 0.21 -44.73
C ILE A 286 5.52 -1.04 -44.91
N ILE A 287 5.79 -1.86 -45.94
CA ILE A 287 5.07 -3.12 -46.17
C ILE A 287 5.28 -4.11 -45.01
N ARG A 288 6.50 -4.22 -44.49
CA ARG A 288 6.80 -5.07 -43.32
C ARG A 288 6.08 -4.59 -42.06
N LEU A 289 6.06 -3.29 -41.81
CA LEU A 289 5.35 -2.70 -40.67
C LEU A 289 3.83 -2.87 -40.80
N GLN A 290 3.27 -2.70 -42.01
CA GLN A 290 1.85 -2.93 -42.25
C GLN A 290 1.46 -4.39 -41.99
N LYS A 291 2.27 -5.37 -42.45
CA LYS A 291 2.04 -6.79 -42.15
C LYS A 291 2.03 -7.09 -40.65
N LYS A 292 2.95 -6.48 -39.88
CA LYS A 292 2.98 -6.62 -38.42
C LYS A 292 1.77 -6.01 -37.72
N ILE A 293 1.26 -4.88 -38.24
CA ILE A 293 0.03 -4.25 -37.75
C ILE A 293 -1.15 -5.19 -38.00
N ASP A 294 -1.31 -5.70 -39.23
CA ASP A 294 -2.41 -6.60 -39.60
C ASP A 294 -2.38 -7.93 -38.82
N GLU A 295 -1.18 -8.44 -38.52
CA GLU A 295 -0.99 -9.61 -37.65
C GLU A 295 -1.38 -9.31 -36.19
N SER A 296 -0.97 -8.16 -35.67
CA SER A 296 -1.32 -7.73 -34.30
C SER A 296 -2.83 -7.50 -34.16
N GLU A 297 -3.50 -6.97 -35.18
CA GLU A 297 -4.95 -6.79 -35.20
C GLU A 297 -5.69 -8.13 -35.24
N ARG A 298 -5.20 -9.12 -36.00
CA ARG A 298 -5.74 -10.49 -36.00
C ARG A 298 -5.60 -11.16 -34.63
N ASN A 299 -4.45 -11.02 -33.98
CA ASN A 299 -4.21 -11.56 -32.64
C ASN A 299 -5.12 -10.90 -31.58
N LEU A 300 -5.31 -9.58 -31.68
CA LEU A 300 -6.22 -8.84 -30.79
C LEU A 300 -7.68 -9.28 -30.99
N LYS A 301 -8.10 -9.54 -32.23
CA LYS A 301 -9.43 -10.05 -32.53
C LYS A 301 -9.64 -11.45 -31.92
N LYS A 302 -8.68 -12.35 -32.12
CA LYS A 302 -8.72 -13.70 -31.52
C LYS A 302 -8.83 -13.65 -30.00
N ALA A 303 -8.02 -12.81 -29.34
CA ALA A 303 -8.07 -12.66 -27.88
C ALA A 303 -9.42 -12.13 -27.38
N LYS A 304 -10.07 -11.23 -28.13
CA LYS A 304 -11.43 -10.76 -27.80
C LYS A 304 -12.46 -11.88 -27.91
N ASP A 305 -12.36 -12.72 -28.94
CA ASP A 305 -13.26 -13.85 -29.13
C ASP A 305 -13.09 -14.89 -28.01
N ASP A 306 -11.86 -15.14 -27.55
CA ASP A 306 -11.57 -16.03 -26.42
C ASP A 306 -12.16 -15.51 -25.09
N VAL A 307 -12.09 -14.19 -24.84
CA VAL A 307 -12.71 -13.57 -23.66
C VAL A 307 -14.23 -13.74 -23.69
N ILE A 308 -14.88 -13.51 -24.83
CA ILE A 308 -16.32 -13.71 -24.99
C ILE A 308 -16.70 -15.18 -24.72
N LYS A 309 -15.89 -16.13 -25.19
CA LYS A 309 -16.11 -17.56 -24.94
C LYS A 309 -16.02 -17.90 -23.45
N LEU A 310 -15.06 -17.34 -22.72
CA LEU A 310 -14.91 -17.53 -21.27
C LEU A 310 -16.07 -16.90 -20.48
N GLU A 311 -16.54 -15.71 -20.87
CA GLU A 311 -17.70 -15.07 -20.23
C GLU A 311 -18.98 -15.93 -20.37
N ILE A 312 -19.17 -16.57 -21.52
CA ILE A 312 -20.28 -17.51 -21.73
C ILE A 312 -20.15 -18.72 -20.81
N GLN A 313 -18.94 -19.29 -20.66
CA GLN A 313 -18.72 -20.43 -19.76
C GLN A 313 -18.97 -20.09 -18.29
N ILE A 314 -18.54 -18.92 -17.82
CA ILE A 314 -18.81 -18.44 -16.45
C ILE A 314 -20.32 -18.34 -16.20
N LYS A 315 -21.07 -17.72 -17.12
CA LYS A 315 -22.54 -17.62 -17.02
C LYS A 315 -23.23 -18.98 -17.02
N GLN A 316 -22.69 -19.96 -17.74
CA GLN A 316 -23.19 -21.34 -17.71
C GLN A 316 -22.99 -21.98 -16.33
N LEU A 317 -21.80 -21.80 -15.74
CA LEU A 317 -21.48 -22.32 -14.41
C LEU A 317 -22.31 -21.68 -13.30
N GLU A 318 -22.53 -20.37 -13.35
CA GLU A 318 -23.40 -19.65 -12.42
C GLU A 318 -24.85 -20.18 -12.46
N LYS A 319 -25.36 -20.48 -13.67
CA LYS A 319 -26.69 -21.09 -13.82
C LYS A 319 -26.75 -22.49 -13.22
N ASN A 320 -25.70 -23.30 -13.39
CA ASN A 320 -25.64 -24.64 -12.84
C ASN A 320 -25.63 -24.60 -11.30
N LEU A 321 -24.81 -23.73 -10.69
CA LEU A 321 -24.77 -23.50 -9.25
C LEU A 321 -26.14 -23.08 -8.69
N ALA A 322 -26.82 -22.12 -9.34
CA ALA A 322 -28.13 -21.66 -8.92
C ALA A 322 -29.24 -22.73 -9.06
N GLN A 323 -29.06 -23.74 -9.92
CA GLN A 323 -29.99 -24.87 -10.04
C GLN A 323 -29.77 -25.94 -8.96
N GLU A 324 -28.54 -26.13 -8.49
CA GLU A 324 -28.24 -27.04 -7.38
C GLU A 324 -28.84 -26.55 -6.06
N ASP A 325 -28.80 -25.23 -5.80
CA ASP A 325 -29.38 -24.62 -4.60
C ASP A 325 -30.90 -24.85 -4.47
N LYS A 326 -31.62 -24.97 -5.59
CA LYS A 326 -33.09 -25.17 -5.58
C LYS A 326 -33.51 -26.60 -5.24
N LYS A 327 -32.61 -27.58 -5.24
CA LYS A 327 -32.94 -28.97 -4.91
C LYS A 327 -32.98 -29.25 -3.40
N HIS A 328 -32.57 -28.32 -2.54
CA HIS A 328 -32.42 -28.59 -1.09
C HIS A 328 -33.34 -27.81 -0.12
N THR A 329 -34.31 -27.03 -0.59
CA THR A 329 -35.19 -26.26 0.31
C THR A 329 -36.65 -26.67 0.24
N LYS A 330 -37.03 -27.67 1.04
CA LYS A 330 -38.40 -27.85 1.55
C LYS A 330 -38.34 -28.33 3.00
N TYR A 331 -38.41 -27.43 3.98
CA TYR A 331 -38.83 -27.75 5.35
C TYR A 331 -39.60 -26.55 5.97
N PRO A 332 -40.59 -26.82 6.84
CA PRO A 332 -41.56 -25.83 7.27
C PRO A 332 -41.04 -24.97 8.42
N GLU A 333 -41.45 -23.70 8.40
CA GLU A 333 -41.20 -22.71 9.45
C GLU A 333 -42.07 -22.99 10.68
N THR A 334 -41.49 -22.88 11.87
CA THR A 334 -42.28 -22.74 13.10
C THR A 334 -41.58 -21.80 14.07
N SER A 335 -42.37 -20.87 14.61
CA SER A 335 -42.04 -19.67 15.37
C SER A 335 -41.17 -19.91 16.61
N MET A 336 -40.24 -18.98 16.86
CA MET A 336 -39.34 -18.95 18.02
C MET A 336 -39.85 -18.06 19.15
N ASN A 337 -39.72 -18.56 20.38
CA ASN A 337 -39.71 -17.76 21.61
C ASN A 337 -38.26 -17.39 21.95
N THR A 338 -38.07 -16.12 22.32
CA THR A 338 -36.80 -15.48 22.68
C THR A 338 -36.38 -15.88 24.09
N ILE A 339 -35.14 -16.36 24.26
CA ILE A 339 -34.52 -16.58 25.56
C ILE A 339 -33.62 -15.38 25.84
N GLU A 340 -33.86 -14.69 26.96
CA GLU A 340 -33.01 -13.60 27.46
C GLU A 340 -31.68 -14.18 27.95
N ILE A 341 -30.57 -13.70 27.38
CA ILE A 341 -29.20 -14.05 27.78
C ILE A 341 -28.68 -12.97 28.73
N ASP A 342 -28.28 -13.39 29.93
CA ASP A 342 -27.71 -12.55 30.97
C ASP A 342 -26.50 -11.73 30.51
N LYS A 343 -26.46 -10.47 30.95
CA LYS A 343 -25.46 -9.46 30.59
C LYS A 343 -24.10 -9.80 31.23
N HIS A 344 -23.25 -10.55 30.51
CA HIS A 344 -21.84 -10.71 30.86
C HIS A 344 -21.12 -9.34 30.89
N GLN A 345 -20.46 -9.03 32.02
CA GLN A 345 -19.51 -7.91 32.12
C GLN A 345 -18.46 -8.03 31.02
N SER A 346 -18.42 -7.07 30.10
CA SER A 346 -17.48 -7.06 28.99
C SER A 346 -16.07 -6.79 29.51
N ILE A 347 -15.15 -7.72 29.23
CA ILE A 347 -13.72 -7.56 29.49
C ILE A 347 -13.25 -6.31 28.73
N LYS A 348 -12.79 -5.28 29.45
CA LYS A 348 -12.26 -4.05 28.85
C LYS A 348 -11.06 -4.38 27.96
N LYS A 349 -11.07 -3.85 26.73
CA LYS A 349 -9.99 -4.04 25.75
C LYS A 349 -9.20 -2.74 25.62
N ASN A 350 -7.89 -2.84 25.54
CA ASN A 350 -7.01 -1.68 25.45
C ASN A 350 -6.26 -1.64 24.11
N ILE A 351 -6.01 -0.41 23.62
CA ILE A 351 -5.02 -0.14 22.58
C ILE A 351 -3.92 0.69 23.22
N PHE A 352 -2.74 0.11 23.32
CA PHE A 352 -1.54 0.77 23.81
C PHE A 352 -0.75 1.31 22.63
N ILE A 353 -0.49 2.61 22.59
CA ILE A 353 0.35 3.26 21.58
C ILE A 353 1.66 3.62 22.25
N VAL A 354 2.77 3.05 21.79
CA VAL A 354 4.10 3.25 22.37
C VAL A 354 5.02 3.86 21.31
N GLY A 355 5.65 4.98 21.63
CA GLY A 355 6.57 5.64 20.70
C GLY A 355 6.99 7.04 21.14
N THR A 356 7.42 7.83 20.16
CA THR A 356 7.89 9.21 20.32
C THR A 356 6.73 10.21 20.29
N GLN A 357 7.05 11.51 20.25
CA GLN A 357 6.09 12.61 20.17
C GLN A 357 5.05 12.46 19.03
N GLN A 358 5.38 11.79 17.93
CA GLN A 358 4.45 11.56 16.82
C GLN A 358 3.21 10.75 17.24
N CYS A 359 3.35 9.90 18.25
CA CYS A 359 2.25 9.09 18.78
C CYS A 359 1.17 9.91 19.50
N ALA A 360 1.47 11.14 19.94
CA ALA A 360 0.49 12.02 20.60
C ALA A 360 -0.66 12.36 19.64
N GLY A 361 -0.32 12.82 18.43
CA GLY A 361 -1.29 13.13 17.39
C GLY A 361 -2.05 11.88 16.93
N LEU A 362 -1.35 10.75 16.84
CA LEU A 362 -1.94 9.47 16.47
C LEU A 362 -3.00 9.02 17.49
N ALA A 363 -2.72 9.11 18.79
CA ALA A 363 -3.64 8.69 19.85
C ALA A 363 -4.92 9.53 19.84
N VAL A 364 -4.80 10.86 19.71
CA VAL A 364 -5.95 11.77 19.64
C VAL A 364 -6.81 11.47 18.42
N GLU A 365 -6.19 11.29 17.24
CA GLU A 365 -6.93 11.04 16.00
C GLU A 365 -7.53 9.62 15.96
N LEU A 366 -6.84 8.63 16.52
CA LEU A 366 -7.36 7.26 16.65
C LEU A 366 -8.58 7.24 17.57
N LYS A 367 -8.53 7.96 18.71
CA LYS A 367 -9.66 8.11 19.63
C LYS A 367 -10.87 8.76 18.96
N LYS A 368 -10.66 9.83 18.18
CA LYS A 368 -11.73 10.48 17.40
C LYS A 368 -12.35 9.56 16.37
N THR A 369 -11.52 8.84 15.61
CA THR A 369 -11.99 7.97 14.52
C THR A 369 -12.65 6.68 15.02
N ARG A 370 -12.39 6.28 16.28
CA ARG A 370 -13.00 5.11 16.94
C ARG A 370 -14.34 5.39 17.64
N TYR A 371 -14.60 6.64 18.05
CA TYR A 371 -15.74 7.00 18.92
C TYR A 371 -17.14 6.57 18.42
N ASN A 372 -17.29 6.19 17.14
CA ASN A 372 -18.58 5.80 16.55
C ASN A 372 -18.55 4.44 15.82
N LYS A 373 -17.60 3.54 16.10
CA LYS A 373 -17.51 2.24 15.43
C LYS A 373 -18.23 1.12 16.21
N ILE A 374 -18.86 0.21 15.47
CA ILE A 374 -19.73 -0.88 15.95
C ILE A 374 -18.97 -1.96 16.75
N HIS A 375 -17.66 -2.07 16.56
CA HIS A 375 -16.82 -3.08 17.22
C HIS A 375 -15.93 -2.46 18.30
N GLU A 376 -16.48 -2.47 19.52
CA GLU A 376 -15.82 -2.41 20.83
C GLU A 376 -15.20 -1.07 21.28
N ASP A 377 -15.60 -0.68 22.49
CA ASP A 377 -15.03 0.39 23.32
C ASP A 377 -13.59 0.04 23.73
N TYR A 378 -12.65 0.09 22.78
CA TYR A 378 -11.24 0.02 23.12
C TYR A 378 -10.83 1.28 23.91
N GLN A 379 -10.29 1.10 25.10
CA GLN A 379 -9.63 2.17 25.82
C GLN A 379 -8.25 2.42 25.18
N ILE A 380 -8.06 3.60 24.61
CA ILE A 380 -6.80 3.98 23.95
C ILE A 380 -5.92 4.72 24.97
N SER A 381 -4.73 4.16 25.22
CA SER A 381 -3.70 4.71 26.09
C SER A 381 -2.42 4.91 25.29
N ALA A 382 -1.75 6.05 25.48
CA ALA A 382 -0.51 6.37 24.77
C ALA A 382 0.64 6.58 25.76
N PHE A 383 1.74 5.87 25.54
CA PHE A 383 2.98 5.97 26.29
C PHE A 383 4.04 6.62 25.41
N ILE A 384 4.25 7.91 25.65
CA ILE A 384 5.01 8.78 24.76
C ILE A 384 6.29 9.19 25.46
N LYS A 385 7.42 8.86 24.84
CA LYS A 385 8.75 9.33 25.27
C LYS A 385 9.35 10.22 24.19
N PRO A 386 9.20 11.56 24.29
CA PRO A 386 9.76 12.48 23.32
C PRO A 386 11.28 12.33 23.22
N PHE A 387 11.82 12.34 21.99
CA PHE A 387 13.26 12.25 21.71
C PHE A 387 13.98 10.98 22.18
N ALA A 388 13.26 10.03 22.77
CA ALA A 388 13.84 8.78 23.24
C ALA A 388 14.27 7.89 22.05
N PRO A 389 15.41 7.18 22.17
CA PRO A 389 15.77 6.11 21.24
C PRO A 389 14.85 4.90 21.44
N THR A 390 14.87 3.97 20.48
CA THR A 390 14.00 2.79 20.46
C THR A 390 14.16 1.93 21.70
N GLU A 391 15.39 1.74 22.19
CA GLU A 391 15.65 0.98 23.42
C GLU A 391 14.82 1.52 24.61
N GLU A 392 14.78 2.84 24.79
CA GLU A 392 14.09 3.45 25.92
C GLU A 392 12.56 3.45 25.75
N ILE A 393 12.08 3.57 24.52
CA ILE A 393 10.66 3.41 24.16
C ILE A 393 10.21 1.98 24.51
N LEU A 394 10.99 0.99 24.10
CA LEU A 394 10.70 -0.43 24.24
C LEU A 394 10.75 -0.95 25.68
N LYS A 395 11.52 -0.32 26.58
CA LYS A 395 11.43 -0.54 28.05
C LYS A 395 10.01 -0.28 28.60
N THR A 396 9.22 0.53 27.91
CA THR A 396 7.82 0.74 28.30
C THR A 396 6.97 -0.47 27.92
N CYS A 397 7.21 -1.09 26.76
CA CYS A 397 6.47 -2.26 26.29
C CYS A 397 6.66 -3.48 27.21
N THR A 398 7.86 -3.67 27.76
CA THR A 398 8.14 -4.79 28.69
C THR A 398 7.37 -4.68 29.99
N ASN A 399 6.98 -3.47 30.38
CA ASN A 399 6.26 -3.19 31.62
C ASN A 399 4.73 -3.10 31.39
N LEU A 400 4.24 -3.31 30.16
CA LEU A 400 2.82 -3.29 29.89
C LEU A 400 2.17 -4.61 30.31
N GLU A 401 1.23 -4.52 31.24
CA GLU A 401 0.30 -5.60 31.52
C GLU A 401 -0.73 -5.69 30.38
N THR A 402 -0.46 -6.57 29.41
CA THR A 402 -1.34 -6.75 28.24
C THR A 402 -2.14 -8.06 28.31
N ASN A 403 -3.42 -7.99 27.97
CA ASN A 403 -4.28 -9.15 27.75
C ASN A 403 -4.24 -9.63 26.29
N ILE A 404 -4.68 -10.87 26.03
CA ILE A 404 -4.78 -11.46 24.67
C ILE A 404 -5.68 -10.67 23.71
N ASN A 405 -6.59 -9.86 24.25
CA ASN A 405 -7.50 -9.03 23.47
C ASN A 405 -6.93 -7.62 23.22
N ASP A 406 -5.91 -7.21 23.96
CA ASP A 406 -5.29 -5.91 23.80
C ASP A 406 -4.51 -5.83 22.49
N LYS A 407 -4.21 -4.59 22.08
CA LYS A 407 -3.45 -4.28 20.88
C LYS A 407 -2.32 -3.33 21.26
N VAL A 408 -1.12 -3.57 20.74
CA VAL A 408 0.03 -2.70 20.96
C VAL A 408 0.49 -2.13 19.63
N ILE A 409 0.50 -0.81 19.51
CA ILE A 409 1.00 -0.09 18.34
C ILE A 409 2.37 0.47 18.70
N ILE A 410 3.41 0.03 17.99
CA ILE A 410 4.80 0.39 18.27
C ILE A 410 5.32 1.29 17.15
N CYS A 411 5.77 2.49 17.50
CA CYS A 411 6.43 3.44 16.61
C CYS A 411 7.87 3.67 17.10
N VAL A 412 8.86 3.22 16.33
CA VAL A 412 10.28 3.15 16.73
C VAL A 412 11.20 3.66 15.62
N GLY A 413 12.43 4.06 15.99
CA GLY A 413 13.54 4.38 15.09
C GLY A 413 13.67 5.85 14.63
N GLU A 414 12.76 6.74 15.04
CA GLU A 414 12.82 8.16 14.67
C GLU A 414 14.11 8.83 15.18
N ASN A 415 14.54 8.50 16.41
CA ASN A 415 15.69 9.11 17.09
C ASN A 415 16.90 8.19 17.22
N ASP A 416 16.89 7.03 16.56
CA ASP A 416 17.97 6.05 16.69
C ASP A 416 19.14 6.40 15.77
N SER A 417 20.36 6.21 16.27
CA SER A 417 21.58 6.39 15.48
C SER A 417 22.06 5.10 14.81
N ASP A 418 21.64 3.94 15.32
CA ASP A 418 22.03 2.62 14.83
C ASP A 418 20.79 1.74 14.58
N SER A 419 20.61 1.34 13.33
CA SER A 419 19.49 0.49 12.95
C SER A 419 19.57 -0.91 13.56
N ILE A 420 20.76 -1.47 13.72
CA ILE A 420 20.96 -2.86 14.17
C ILE A 420 20.53 -2.99 15.63
N VAL A 421 20.96 -2.05 16.48
CA VAL A 421 20.60 -2.01 17.90
C VAL A 421 19.08 -1.88 18.05
N SER A 422 18.47 -0.90 17.38
CA SER A 422 17.03 -0.67 17.41
C SER A 422 16.21 -1.90 16.97
N ILE A 423 16.66 -2.57 15.90
CA ILE A 423 16.05 -3.79 15.36
C ILE A 423 16.20 -4.98 16.32
N SER A 424 17.36 -5.13 16.96
CA SER A 424 17.62 -6.17 17.95
C SER A 424 16.71 -6.02 19.18
N GLU A 425 16.60 -4.80 19.71
CA GLU A 425 15.71 -4.52 20.84
C GLU A 425 14.24 -4.75 20.49
N LEU A 426 13.81 -4.33 19.30
CA LEU A 426 12.46 -4.61 18.82
C LEU A 426 12.19 -6.11 18.76
N TYR A 427 13.13 -6.89 18.23
CA TYR A 427 13.01 -8.35 18.17
C TYR A 427 12.80 -8.98 19.55
N ASN A 428 13.55 -8.51 20.56
CA ASN A 428 13.43 -8.99 21.94
C ASN A 428 12.04 -8.69 22.54
N VAL A 429 11.51 -7.48 22.31
CA VAL A 429 10.15 -7.12 22.76
C VAL A 429 9.06 -7.88 22.01
N LEU A 430 9.19 -8.09 20.69
CA LEU A 430 8.23 -8.90 19.94
C LEU A 430 8.20 -10.35 20.45
N LYS A 431 9.35 -10.88 20.89
CA LYS A 431 9.45 -12.21 21.50
C LYS A 431 8.77 -12.28 22.87
N SER A 432 8.78 -11.23 23.68
CA SER A 432 8.06 -11.22 24.97
C SER A 432 6.56 -11.03 24.82
N LEU A 433 6.10 -10.34 23.77
CA LEU A 433 4.69 -10.02 23.52
C LEU A 433 3.95 -11.03 22.62
N GLN A 434 4.35 -12.30 22.59
CA GLN A 434 3.80 -13.34 21.68
C GLN A 434 2.28 -13.56 21.76
N ARG A 435 1.65 -13.22 22.90
CA ARG A 435 0.21 -13.41 23.13
C ARG A 435 -0.64 -12.21 22.73
N THR A 436 -0.02 -11.06 22.49
CA THR A 436 -0.70 -9.80 22.24
C THR A 436 -0.58 -9.44 20.77
N THR A 437 -1.60 -8.85 20.16
CA THR A 437 -1.48 -8.45 18.75
C THR A 437 -0.72 -7.14 18.64
N ILE A 438 0.29 -7.11 17.78
CA ILE A 438 1.23 -6.00 17.66
C ILE A 438 1.13 -5.40 16.28
N ILE A 439 1.11 -4.07 16.20
CA ILE A 439 1.19 -3.31 14.95
C ILE A 439 2.47 -2.49 15.01
N VAL A 440 3.46 -2.83 14.18
CA VAL A 440 4.70 -2.07 14.03
C VAL A 440 4.54 -1.10 12.87
N MET A 441 4.74 0.19 13.13
CA MET A 441 4.63 1.24 12.12
C MET A 441 5.99 1.54 11.48
N SER A 442 5.98 1.79 10.17
CA SER A 442 7.17 2.24 9.46
C SER A 442 7.50 3.70 9.76
N ILE A 443 8.79 4.01 9.79
CA ILE A 443 9.28 5.37 9.97
C ILE A 443 9.08 6.16 8.69
N LEU A 444 8.62 7.40 8.84
CA LEU A 444 8.46 8.34 7.74
C LEU A 444 9.78 9.03 7.38
N ASP A 445 10.47 9.53 8.41
CA ASP A 445 11.73 10.25 8.27
C ASP A 445 12.57 10.05 9.53
N SER A 446 13.87 9.88 9.36
CA SER A 446 14.86 9.88 10.43
C SER A 446 16.10 10.58 9.90
N LYS A 447 16.62 11.52 10.69
CA LYS A 447 17.85 12.25 10.34
C LYS A 447 19.11 11.38 10.44
N HIS A 448 19.01 10.27 11.17
CA HIS A 448 20.16 9.47 11.60
C HIS A 448 20.18 8.09 10.94
N LEU A 449 19.02 7.56 10.51
CA LEU A 449 18.92 6.26 9.87
C LEU A 449 18.69 6.35 8.36
N ASN A 450 19.18 5.35 7.63
CA ASN A 450 18.70 5.06 6.28
C ASN A 450 17.28 4.47 6.38
N THR A 451 16.26 5.34 6.32
CA THR A 451 14.84 4.99 6.50
C THR A 451 14.38 3.85 5.59
N LYS A 452 14.85 3.79 4.33
CA LYS A 452 14.49 2.73 3.38
C LYS A 452 15.04 1.37 3.81
N LEU A 453 16.30 1.33 4.23
CA LEU A 453 16.92 0.10 4.74
C LEU A 453 16.28 -0.34 6.05
N TYR A 454 16.05 0.60 6.97
CA TYR A 454 15.42 0.33 8.26
C TYR A 454 14.01 -0.24 8.12
N ASN A 455 13.16 0.39 7.28
CA ASN A 455 11.81 -0.11 7.01
C ASN A 455 11.82 -1.50 6.36
N LYS A 456 12.82 -1.81 5.53
CA LYS A 456 13.02 -3.17 4.99
C LYS A 456 13.40 -4.17 6.09
N GLN A 457 14.23 -3.78 7.06
CA GLN A 457 14.55 -4.62 8.22
C GLN A 457 13.32 -4.86 9.10
N LEU A 458 12.51 -3.84 9.37
CA LEU A 458 11.21 -4.00 10.05
C LEU A 458 10.31 -4.99 9.30
N GLN A 459 10.27 -4.92 7.97
CA GLN A 459 9.51 -5.85 7.14
C GLN A 459 9.97 -7.31 7.27
N ILE A 460 11.26 -7.53 7.44
CA ILE A 460 11.80 -8.89 7.63
C ILE A 460 11.43 -9.42 9.02
N ILE A 461 11.47 -8.56 10.04
CA ILE A 461 11.21 -8.96 11.43
C ILE A 461 9.74 -9.31 11.64
N TYR A 462 8.78 -8.50 11.19
CA TYR A 462 7.37 -8.79 11.48
C TYR A 462 6.94 -10.13 10.87
N LYS A 463 7.50 -10.51 9.71
CA LYS A 463 7.23 -11.82 9.07
C LYS A 463 7.61 -13.01 9.93
N LYS A 464 8.52 -12.84 10.91
CA LYS A 464 8.90 -13.88 11.88
C LYS A 464 7.88 -14.08 13.01
N PHE A 465 6.98 -13.12 13.23
CA PHE A 465 6.03 -13.14 14.36
C PHE A 465 4.59 -13.13 13.85
N LYS A 466 3.85 -14.23 14.05
CA LYS A 466 2.47 -14.40 13.54
C LYS A 466 1.48 -13.36 14.08
N ASN A 467 1.71 -12.87 15.30
CA ASN A 467 0.89 -11.86 15.98
C ASN A 467 1.31 -10.42 15.67
N CYS A 468 2.26 -10.21 14.77
CA CYS A 468 2.81 -8.91 14.43
C CYS A 468 2.43 -8.49 13.01
N HIS A 469 1.87 -7.29 12.88
CA HIS A 469 1.49 -6.70 11.61
C HIS A 469 2.35 -5.46 11.34
N TYR A 470 2.84 -5.34 10.11
CA TYR A 470 3.59 -4.17 9.69
C TYR A 470 2.68 -3.18 8.93
N LEU A 471 2.68 -1.93 9.36
CA LEU A 471 1.92 -0.86 8.71
C LEU A 471 2.87 0.11 7.99
N SER A 472 2.87 0.02 6.65
CA SER A 472 3.59 0.99 5.82
C SER A 472 2.87 2.35 5.79
N THR A 473 3.62 3.39 6.14
CA THR A 473 3.22 4.80 6.18
C THR A 473 3.62 5.56 4.90
N GLU A 474 4.38 4.94 3.98
CA GLU A 474 4.87 5.55 2.74
C GLU A 474 3.74 6.12 1.86
N TYR A 475 2.58 5.45 1.85
CA TYR A 475 1.42 5.84 1.04
C TYR A 475 0.47 6.84 1.72
N CYS A 476 0.72 7.21 2.98
CA CYS A 476 -0.21 8.04 3.74
C CYS A 476 -0.03 9.55 3.50
N TYR A 477 0.96 9.97 2.71
CA TYR A 477 1.34 11.37 2.52
C TYR A 477 0.33 12.24 1.76
N TYR A 478 -0.61 11.65 1.04
CA TYR A 478 -1.59 12.41 0.25
C TYR A 478 -2.79 12.82 1.12
N ASN A 479 -2.81 14.10 1.55
CA ASN A 479 -3.85 14.77 2.34
C ASN A 479 -4.11 14.14 3.73
N HIS A 480 -3.77 14.86 4.81
CA HIS A 480 -3.95 14.46 6.22
C HIS A 480 -3.30 13.11 6.59
N PRO A 481 -1.96 13.05 6.72
CA PRO A 481 -1.24 11.79 6.91
C PRO A 481 -1.67 11.01 8.16
N LEU A 482 -1.90 11.70 9.28
CA LEU A 482 -2.37 11.07 10.52
C LEU A 482 -3.75 10.40 10.36
N ARG A 483 -4.69 11.07 9.68
CA ARG A 483 -6.04 10.54 9.48
C ARG A 483 -6.04 9.27 8.62
N ASN A 484 -5.21 9.24 7.57
CA ASN A 484 -5.04 8.07 6.71
C ASN A 484 -4.39 6.91 7.48
N ILE A 485 -3.38 7.20 8.30
CA ILE A 485 -2.75 6.19 9.17
C ILE A 485 -3.77 5.63 10.16
N CYS A 486 -4.53 6.48 10.87
CA CYS A 486 -5.59 6.04 11.79
C CYS A 486 -6.65 5.20 11.09
N TYR A 487 -7.04 5.56 9.87
CA TYR A 487 -8.00 4.78 9.09
C TYR A 487 -7.47 3.37 8.79
N LYS A 488 -6.21 3.23 8.36
CA LYS A 488 -5.58 1.93 8.13
C LYS A 488 -5.42 1.11 9.42
N ILE A 489 -5.03 1.74 10.53
CA ILE A 489 -4.97 1.09 11.84
C ILE A 489 -6.35 0.56 12.22
N ASN A 490 -7.40 1.37 12.06
CA ASN A 490 -8.76 0.94 12.34
C ASN A 490 -9.16 -0.25 11.46
N GLN A 491 -8.89 -0.20 10.15
CA GLN A 491 -9.16 -1.34 9.26
C GLN A 491 -8.43 -2.61 9.68
N LEU A 492 -7.16 -2.51 10.07
CA LEU A 492 -6.40 -3.65 10.58
C LEU A 492 -7.00 -4.21 11.86
N ILE A 493 -7.36 -3.36 12.82
CA ILE A 493 -7.96 -3.83 14.07
C ILE A 493 -9.34 -4.46 13.83
N ASP A 494 -10.15 -3.86 12.96
CA ASP A 494 -11.46 -4.39 12.62
C ASP A 494 -11.32 -5.75 11.88
N TYR A 495 -10.33 -5.88 10.98
CA TYR A 495 -9.99 -7.13 10.31
C TYR A 495 -9.55 -8.22 11.31
N MET A 496 -8.66 -7.89 12.25
CA MET A 496 -8.19 -8.85 13.26
C MET A 496 -9.32 -9.31 14.20
N HIS A 497 -10.28 -8.42 14.50
CA HIS A 497 -11.48 -8.78 15.24
C HIS A 497 -12.36 -9.76 14.44
N TYR A 498 -12.54 -9.48 13.14
CA TYR A 498 -13.31 -10.34 12.25
C TYR A 498 -12.66 -11.72 12.08
N GLU A 499 -11.35 -11.79 11.85
CA GLU A 499 -10.61 -13.04 11.70
C GLU A 499 -10.76 -13.93 12.94
N LYS A 500 -10.62 -13.37 14.14
CA LYS A 500 -10.82 -14.12 15.40
C LYS A 500 -12.25 -14.62 15.55
N THR A 501 -13.22 -13.81 15.17
CA THR A 501 -14.64 -14.16 15.23
C THR A 501 -14.96 -15.28 14.22
N PHE A 502 -14.45 -15.15 13.00
CA PHE A 502 -14.60 -16.14 11.94
C PHE A 502 -13.95 -17.49 12.31
N LEU A 503 -12.74 -17.48 12.87
CA LEU A 503 -12.07 -18.69 13.35
C LEU A 503 -12.86 -19.37 14.47
N ASN A 504 -13.39 -18.61 15.42
CA ASN A 504 -14.27 -19.14 16.46
C ASN A 504 -15.54 -19.78 15.88
N TYR A 505 -16.16 -19.14 14.87
CA TYR A 505 -17.31 -19.70 14.18
C TYR A 505 -16.98 -21.01 13.44
N SER A 506 -15.84 -21.06 12.74
CA SER A 506 -15.39 -22.27 12.05
C SER A 506 -15.17 -23.42 13.04
N PHE A 507 -14.53 -23.13 14.18
CA PHE A 507 -14.28 -24.12 15.22
C PHE A 507 -15.58 -24.64 15.84
N ILE A 508 -16.53 -23.76 16.16
CA ILE A 508 -17.86 -24.16 16.67
C ILE A 508 -18.58 -25.03 15.63
N ARG A 509 -18.51 -24.69 14.35
CA ARG A 509 -19.13 -25.47 13.26
C ARG A 509 -18.54 -26.87 13.17
N GLU A 510 -17.22 -27.01 13.27
CA GLU A 510 -16.55 -28.32 13.29
C GLU A 510 -16.90 -29.14 14.54
N HIS A 511 -16.97 -28.49 15.71
CA HIS A 511 -17.37 -29.16 16.94
C HIS A 511 -18.82 -29.68 16.87
N ILE A 512 -19.75 -28.90 16.30
CA ILE A 512 -21.13 -29.33 16.09
C ILE A 512 -21.19 -30.51 15.11
N ARG A 513 -20.42 -30.46 14.01
CA ARG A 513 -20.34 -31.56 13.04
C ARG A 513 -19.80 -32.84 13.68
N SER A 514 -18.73 -32.78 14.44
CA SER A 514 -18.12 -33.95 15.09
C SER A 514 -19.04 -34.56 16.15
N SER A 515 -19.75 -33.72 16.92
CA SER A 515 -20.71 -34.14 17.93
C SER A 515 -21.94 -34.82 17.32
N ASN A 516 -22.46 -34.27 16.21
CA ASN A 516 -23.56 -34.90 15.46
C ASN A 516 -23.13 -36.24 14.83
N CYS A 517 -21.86 -36.38 14.43
CA CYS A 517 -21.34 -37.61 13.86
C CYS A 517 -21.20 -38.72 14.93
N LYS A 518 -20.77 -38.36 16.16
CA LYS A 518 -20.73 -39.29 17.30
C LYS A 518 -22.13 -39.76 17.73
N GLN A 519 -23.12 -38.88 17.73
CA GLN A 519 -24.50 -39.26 18.08
C GLN A 519 -25.14 -40.21 17.05
N LYS A 520 -24.83 -40.08 15.75
CA LYS A 520 -25.30 -41.03 14.74
C LYS A 520 -24.69 -42.43 14.91
N LYS A 521 -23.44 -42.53 15.36
CA LYS A 521 -22.78 -43.82 15.64
C LYS A 521 -23.34 -44.57 16.85
N ASN A 522 -24.02 -43.89 17.78
CA ASN A 522 -24.62 -44.53 18.95
C ASN A 522 -26.09 -44.92 18.73
N HIS A 523 -26.66 -44.59 17.56
CA HIS A 523 -28.03 -44.93 17.18
C HIS A 523 -28.13 -45.93 16.01
N CYS A 524 -27.01 -46.21 15.36
CA CYS A 524 -26.80 -47.43 14.58
C CYS A 524 -26.19 -48.47 15.49
#